data_AF-A0A2T2U839-F1
#
_entry.id   AF-A0A2T2U839-F1
#
_cell.length_a   1.000
_cell.length_b   1.000
_cell.length_c   1.000
_cell.angle_alpha   90.00
_cell.angle_beta   90.00
_cell.angle_gamma   90.00
#
_symmetry.space_group_name_H-M   'P 1'
#
loop_
_entity.id
_entity.type
_entity.pdbx_description
1 polymer ?
#
loop_
_entity_poly.entity_id
_entity_poly.type
_entity_poly.pdbx_seq_one_letter_code
_entity_poly.pdbx_strand_id
1 'polypeptide(L)'
;MVSAPAAEASLGYRDGFSLHLAANAVVPLLKAKFYRPYAGMGAALYMERWLSGLDLGLHLLLGAERDLGRRGTAFVEYGAVDFFDQHRLLVGYRLAF
;
A
#
# COMPACT_ATOMS: atom_id res chain seq x y z
N MET A 1 22.72 -4.15 -6.85
CA MET A 1 21.80 -3.04 -7.17
C MET A 1 20.61 -3.13 -6.23
N VAL A 2 20.55 -2.23 -5.24
CA VAL A 2 19.39 -2.08 -4.34
C VAL A 2 18.41 -1.14 -5.07
N SER A 3 17.17 -1.57 -5.25
CA SER A 3 16.14 -0.78 -5.94
C SER A 3 15.80 0.46 -5.10
N ALA A 4 15.62 1.60 -5.76
CA ALA A 4 15.25 2.86 -5.13
C ALA A 4 13.88 2.75 -4.43
N PRO A 5 13.62 3.55 -3.38
CA PRO A 5 12.31 3.63 -2.76
C PRO A 5 11.25 4.08 -3.78
N ALA A 6 10.10 3.40 -3.78
CA ALA A 6 8.97 3.72 -4.63
C ALA A 6 7.91 4.48 -3.82
N ALA A 7 7.28 5.49 -4.44
CA ALA A 7 6.14 6.19 -3.88
C ALA A 7 4.84 5.59 -4.44
N GLU A 8 3.92 5.18 -3.56
CA GLU A 8 2.62 4.64 -3.95
C GLU A 8 1.49 5.55 -3.47
N ALA A 9 0.58 5.88 -4.39
CA ALA A 9 -0.68 6.56 -4.11
C ALA A 9 -1.84 5.56 -4.30
N SER A 10 -2.73 5.46 -3.32
CA SER A 10 -3.91 4.58 -3.41
C SER A 10 -5.20 5.34 -3.12
N LEU A 11 -6.26 4.96 -3.84
CA LEU A 11 -7.62 5.47 -3.72
C LEU A 11 -8.57 4.28 -3.54
N GLY A 12 -9.43 4.30 -2.52
CA GLY A 12 -10.39 3.24 -2.25
C GLY A 12 -11.75 3.78 -1.79
N TYR A 13 -12.81 2.98 -1.97
CA TYR A 13 -14.20 3.25 -1.58
C TYR A 13 -14.73 2.10 -0.70
N ARG A 14 -15.41 2.41 0.41
CA ARG A 14 -16.04 1.42 1.29
C ARG A 14 -17.35 1.95 1.90
N ASP A 15 -18.46 1.23 1.70
CA ASP A 15 -19.80 1.43 2.30
C ASP A 15 -20.14 2.88 2.73
N GLY A 16 -20.41 3.74 1.73
CA GLY A 16 -20.53 5.19 1.90
C GLY A 16 -19.40 5.94 1.19
N PHE A 17 -19.46 7.26 1.12
CA PHE A 17 -18.36 8.05 0.53
C PHE A 17 -17.22 8.16 1.53
N SER A 18 -16.44 7.09 1.70
CA SER A 18 -15.16 7.12 2.39
C SER A 18 -14.03 7.26 1.38
N LEU A 19 -13.28 8.35 1.47
CA LEU A 19 -12.11 8.59 0.64
C LEU A 19 -10.87 8.19 1.42
N HIS A 20 -10.08 7.27 0.86
CA HIS A 20 -8.78 6.89 1.40
C HIS A 20 -7.70 7.39 0.45
N LEU A 21 -6.87 8.33 0.90
CA LEU A 21 -5.70 8.80 0.15
C LEU A 21 -4.46 8.44 0.96
N ALA A 22 -3.68 7.48 0.48
CA ALA A 22 -2.43 7.10 1.14
C ALA A 22 -1.22 7.47 0.29
N ALA A 23 -0.18 7.98 0.91
CA ALA A 23 1.13 8.17 0.32
C ALA A 23 2.15 7.32 1.08
N ASN A 24 2.69 6.31 0.39
CA ASN A 24 3.57 5.32 1.01
C ASN A 24 4.95 5.32 0.36
N ALA A 25 5.99 5.23 1.18
CA ALA A 25 7.34 4.92 0.75
C ALA A 25 7.58 3.42 0.95
N VAL A 26 7.95 2.72 -0.12
CA VAL A 26 8.16 1.26 -0.11
C VAL A 26 9.60 0.94 -0.46
N VAL A 27 10.21 0.03 0.31
CA VAL A 27 11.59 -0.42 0.15
C VAL A 27 11.62 -1.95 -0.01
N PRO A 28 12.28 -2.48 -1.06
CA PRO A 28 12.49 -3.91 -1.19
C PRO A 28 13.48 -4.40 -0.12
N LEU A 29 13.11 -5.46 0.59
CA LEU A 29 13.92 -6.00 1.68
C LEU A 29 15.04 -6.89 1.14
N LEU A 30 14.68 -7.81 0.26
CA LEU A 30 15.55 -8.87 -0.24
C LEU A 30 15.12 -9.19 -1.68
N LYS A 31 16.05 -9.63 -2.52
CA LYS A 31 15.72 -10.13 -3.86
C LYS A 31 15.66 -11.65 -3.83
N ALA A 32 14.46 -12.22 -3.72
CA ALA A 32 14.27 -13.66 -3.89
C ALA A 32 14.03 -14.02 -5.37
N LYS A 33 14.18 -15.30 -5.71
CA LYS A 33 14.17 -15.79 -7.10
C LYS A 33 12.81 -15.64 -7.79
N PHE A 34 11.71 -15.74 -7.03
CA PHE A 34 10.35 -15.76 -7.57
C PHE A 34 9.45 -14.64 -7.04
N TYR A 35 9.85 -13.99 -5.96
CA TYR A 35 9.11 -12.93 -5.31
C TYR A 35 10.08 -11.89 -4.74
N ARG A 36 9.61 -10.67 -4.55
CA ARG A 36 10.36 -9.55 -3.96
C ARG A 36 9.60 -9.11 -2.72
N PRO A 37 10.03 -9.53 -1.51
CA PRO A 37 9.47 -8.98 -0.28
C PRO A 37 9.83 -7.50 -0.16
N TYR A 38 8.89 -6.71 0.32
CA TYR A 38 9.05 -5.29 0.57
C TYR A 38 8.41 -4.91 1.90
N ALA A 39 8.94 -3.84 2.51
CA ALA A 39 8.30 -3.17 3.62
C ALA A 39 8.11 -1.70 3.25
N GLY A 40 7.08 -1.08 3.78
CA GLY A 40 6.80 0.31 3.54
C GLY A 40 6.22 0.98 4.76
N MET A 41 6.24 2.30 4.71
CA MET A 41 5.50 3.13 5.65
C MET A 41 4.97 4.35 4.95
N GLY A 42 3.90 4.90 5.47
CA GLY A 42 3.27 6.07 4.88
C GLY A 42 2.30 6.74 5.82
N ALA A 43 1.60 7.71 5.26
CA ALA A 43 0.47 8.33 5.90
C ALA A 43 -0.74 8.17 5.00
N ALA A 44 -1.91 8.00 5.61
CA ALA A 44 -3.17 8.01 4.90
C ALA A 44 -4.13 9.02 5.50
N LEU A 45 -4.90 9.60 4.61
CA LEU A 45 -5.99 10.49 4.89
C LEU A 45 -7.29 9.73 4.71
N TYR A 46 -8.12 9.79 5.75
CA TYR A 46 -9.43 9.19 5.81
C TYR A 46 -10.47 10.31 5.88
N MET A 47 -11.43 10.31 4.96
CA MET A 47 -12.64 11.12 5.09
C MET A 47 -13.84 10.20 5.26
N GLU A 48 -14.35 10.06 6.48
CA GLU A 48 -15.51 9.21 6.80
C GLU A 48 -16.85 9.96 6.70
N ARG A 49 -17.12 10.65 5.57
CA ARG A 49 -18.26 11.54 5.22
C ARG A 49 -17.85 13.01 5.04
N TRP A 50 -18.64 13.74 4.25
CA TRP A 50 -18.40 15.13 3.83
C TRP A 50 -18.29 16.16 4.98
N LEU A 51 -18.66 15.80 6.21
CA LEU A 51 -18.73 16.69 7.38
C LEU A 51 -18.04 16.14 8.64
N SER A 52 -17.57 14.90 8.60
CA SER A 52 -16.75 14.31 9.67
C SER A 52 -15.29 14.60 9.36
N GLY A 53 -14.54 15.00 10.39
CA GLY A 53 -13.16 15.45 10.28
C GLY A 53 -12.24 14.56 9.43
N LEU A 54 -11.20 15.19 8.91
CA LEU A 54 -10.12 14.53 8.21
C LEU A 54 -9.26 13.80 9.24
N ASP A 55 -9.20 12.47 9.14
CA ASP A 55 -8.38 11.65 10.03
C ASP A 55 -7.05 11.30 9.36
N LEU A 56 -5.98 11.34 10.15
CA LEU A 56 -4.60 11.13 9.71
C LEU A 56 -4.10 9.82 10.31
N GLY A 57 -3.98 8.80 9.47
CA GLY A 57 -3.49 7.50 9.90
C GLY A 57 -2.04 7.25 9.49
N LEU A 58 -1.22 6.69 10.39
CA LEU A 58 0.10 6.17 10.02
C LEU A 58 -0.01 4.75 9.47
N HIS A 59 0.62 4.49 8.32
CA HIS A 59 0.60 3.18 7.64
C HIS A 59 1.93 2.47 7.80
N LEU A 60 1.86 1.20 8.18
CA LEU A 60 2.96 0.24 8.07
C LEU A 60 2.55 -0.84 7.09
N LEU A 61 3.42 -1.14 6.13
CA LEU A 61 3.16 -2.08 5.05
C LEU A 61 4.22 -3.19 5.07
N LEU A 62 3.77 -4.42 4.87
CA LEU A 62 4.62 -5.56 4.61
C LEU A 62 4.00 -6.38 3.48
N GLY A 63 4.74 -6.55 2.40
CA GLY A 63 4.21 -7.23 1.22
C GLY A 63 5.24 -8.06 0.49
N ALA A 64 4.74 -8.82 -0.47
CA ALA A 64 5.55 -9.53 -1.43
C ALA A 64 4.94 -9.36 -2.82
N GLU A 65 5.79 -9.10 -3.80
CA GLU A 65 5.37 -8.96 -5.18
C GLU A 65 6.07 -9.97 -6.10
N ARG A 66 5.42 -10.31 -7.20
CA ARG A 66 5.96 -11.17 -8.24
C ARG A 66 5.78 -10.48 -9.59
N ASP A 67 6.91 -10.34 -10.29
CA ASP A 67 6.92 -9.91 -11.68
C ASP A 67 6.22 -10.97 -12.55
N LEU A 68 5.17 -10.57 -13.27
CA LEU A 68 4.45 -11.44 -14.19
C LEU A 68 4.81 -11.15 -15.66
N GLY A 69 5.79 -10.27 -15.91
CA GLY A 69 6.30 -9.98 -17.25
C GLY A 69 6.17 -8.50 -17.62
N ARG A 70 6.15 -8.23 -18.94
CA ARG A 70 6.51 -6.91 -19.52
C ARG A 70 5.80 -5.68 -18.96
N ARG A 71 4.64 -5.80 -18.29
CA ARG A 71 3.87 -4.64 -17.81
C ARG A 71 3.14 -4.85 -16.49
N GLY A 72 3.35 -5.93 -15.76
CA GLY A 72 2.66 -6.00 -14.48
C GLY A 72 3.13 -7.03 -13.47
N THR A 73 2.69 -6.75 -12.26
CA THR A 73 3.23 -7.30 -11.03
C THR A 73 2.06 -7.70 -10.15
N ALA A 74 1.95 -8.98 -9.83
CA ALA A 74 1.03 -9.42 -8.79
C ALA A 74 1.63 -9.13 -7.42
N PHE A 75 0.80 -8.73 -6.46
CA PHE A 75 1.24 -8.47 -5.11
C PHE A 75 0.24 -8.96 -4.07
N VAL A 76 0.79 -9.29 -2.90
CA VAL A 76 0.05 -9.45 -1.66
C VAL A 76 0.67 -8.52 -0.63
N GLU A 77 -0.16 -7.79 0.10
CA GLU A 77 0.28 -6.79 1.06
C GLU A 77 -0.58 -6.85 2.31
N TYR A 78 0.09 -6.85 3.45
CA TYR A 78 -0.50 -6.61 4.74
C TYR A 78 -0.19 -5.17 5.16
N GLY A 79 -1.22 -4.43 5.55
CA GLY A 79 -1.12 -3.07 6.06
C GLY A 79 -1.69 -2.97 7.47
N ALA A 80 -0.98 -2.25 8.34
CA ALA A 80 -1.49 -1.81 9.64
C ALA A 80 -1.60 -0.28 9.65
N VAL A 81 -2.72 0.23 10.17
CA VAL A 81 -3.01 1.66 10.29
C VAL A 81 -3.11 2.00 11.77
N ASP A 82 -2.60 3.17 12.16
CA ASP A 82 -2.69 3.71 13.52
C ASP A 82 -2.26 2.72 14.59
N PHE A 83 -0.95 2.40 14.57
CA PHE A 83 -0.34 1.52 15.57
C PHE A 83 -1.09 0.19 15.77
N PHE A 84 -1.55 -0.41 14.67
CA PHE A 84 -2.25 -1.70 14.64
C PHE A 84 -3.72 -1.68 15.03
N ASP A 85 -4.36 -0.51 15.09
CA ASP A 85 -5.82 -0.42 15.33
C ASP A 85 -6.64 -0.97 14.15
N GLN A 86 -6.14 -0.77 12.92
CA GLN A 86 -6.76 -1.38 11.73
C GLN A 86 -5.78 -2.25 10.97
N HIS A 87 -6.28 -3.41 10.55
CA HIS A 87 -5.54 -4.38 9.74
C HIS A 87 -6.17 -4.51 8.38
N ARG A 88 -5.35 -4.52 7.34
CA ARG A 88 -5.78 -4.67 5.95
C ARG A 88 -4.93 -5.72 5.26
N LEU A 89 -5.60 -6.62 4.52
CA LEU A 89 -4.95 -7.51 3.59
C LEU A 89 -5.39 -7.14 2.18
N LEU A 90 -4.42 -6.86 1.32
CA LEU A 90 -4.62 -6.52 -0.08
C LEU A 90 -4.00 -7.60 -0.96
N VAL A 91 -4.72 -7.98 -2.01
CA VAL A 91 -4.21 -8.81 -3.10
C VAL A 91 -4.55 -8.10 -4.38
N GLY A 92 -3.58 -7.93 -5.28
CA GLY A 92 -3.82 -7.14 -6.47
C GLY A 92 -2.77 -7.32 -7.56
N TYR A 93 -2.93 -6.49 -8.60
CA TYR A 93 -2.06 -6.45 -9.76
C TYR A 93 -1.72 -5.00 -10.09
N ARG A 94 -0.43 -4.67 -10.19
CA ARG A 94 0.08 -3.34 -10.58
C ARG A 94 0.43 -3.35 -12.07
N LEU A 95 0.06 -2.29 -12.77
CA LEU A 95 0.41 -2.04 -14.17
C LEU A 95 1.49 -0.94 -14.23
N ALA A 96 2.58 -1.20 -14.94
CA ALA A 96 3.59 -0.19 -15.24
C ALA A 96 3.30 0.44 -16.62
N PHE A 97 3.16 1.76 -16.65
CA PHE A 97 2.91 2.57 -17.86
C PHE A 97 4.14 3.37 -18.24
#